data_AF-A0A6L7KMU5-F1
#
_entry.id   AF-A0A6L7KMU5-F1
#
_cell.length_a   1.000
_cell.length_b   1.000
_cell.length_c   1.000
_cell.angle_alpha   90.00
_cell.angle_beta   90.00
_cell.angle_gamma   90.00
#
_symmetry.space_group_name_H-M   'P 1'
#
loop_
_entity.id
_entity.type
_entity.pdbx_description
1 polymer ?
#
loop_
_entity_poly.entity_id
_entity_poly.type
_entity_poly.pdbx_seq_one_letter_code
_entity_poly.pdbx_strand_id
1 'polypeptide(L)' 'MAYYFGLLQTIGIHTLLGLSAYILLLTGQLSLAQVGFFAIGAYVSGILTVIFEYHIVPGLFAGALVGGFFAFLVGFPA' A
#
# COMPACT_ATOMS: atom_id res chain seq x y z
N MET A 1 -1.86 -32.63 2.71
CA MET A 1 -2.31 -32.06 1.43
C MET A 1 -2.95 -30.69 1.54
N ALA A 2 -3.81 -30.40 2.52
CA ALA A 2 -4.42 -29.08 2.68
C ALA A 2 -3.40 -27.92 2.81
N TYR A 3 -2.27 -28.14 3.51
CA TYR A 3 -1.20 -27.15 3.61
C TYR A 3 -0.61 -26.76 2.24
N TYR A 4 -0.24 -27.75 1.42
CA TYR A 4 0.31 -27.50 0.08
C TYR A 4 -0.69 -26.80 -0.83
N PHE A 5 -1.99 -27.12 -0.68
CA PHE A 5 -3.05 -26.44 -1.42
C PHE A 5 -3.19 -24.96 -1.00
N GLY A 6 -3.18 -24.67 0.30
CA GLY A 6 -3.20 -23.30 0.82
C GLY A 6 -1.94 -22.50 0.44
N LEU A 7 -0.77 -23.16 0.42
CA LEU A 7 0.47 -22.55 -0.04
C LEU A 7 0.39 -22.19 -1.53
N LEU A 8 -0.07 -23.11 -2.38
CA LEU A 8 -0.27 -22.87 -3.81
C LEU A 8 -1.27 -21.74 -4.06
N GLN A 9 -2.36 -21.69 -3.31
CA GLN A 9 -3.34 -20.60 -3.39
C GLN A 9 -2.70 -19.26 -3.02
N THR A 10 -1.93 -19.21 -1.92
CA THR A 10 -1.24 -17.98 -1.48
C THR A 10 -0.26 -17.51 -2.54
N ILE A 11 0.57 -18.42 -3.08
CA ILE A 11 1.49 -18.11 -4.17
C ILE A 11 0.73 -17.59 -5.39
N GLY A 12 -0.33 -18.27 -5.82
CA GLY A 12 -1.14 -17.86 -6.97
C GLY A 12 -1.71 -16.45 -6.81
N ILE A 13 -2.33 -16.16 -5.65
CA ILE A 13 -2.91 -14.84 -5.36
C ILE A 13 -1.85 -13.74 -5.38
N HIS A 14 -0.72 -13.94 -4.69
CA HIS A 14 0.35 -12.92 -4.63
C HIS A 14 1.02 -12.72 -6.00
N THR A 15 1.16 -13.79 -6.78
CA THR A 15 1.71 -13.71 -8.14
C THR A 15 0.79 -12.91 -9.05
N LEU A 16 -0.52 -13.17 -9.02
CA LEU A 16 -1.50 -12.40 -9.80
C LEU A 16 -1.54 -10.93 -9.39
N LEU A 17 -1.47 -10.65 -8.09
CA LEU A 17 -1.45 -9.29 -7.55
C LEU A 17 -0.20 -8.53 -8.05
N GLY A 18 0.99 -9.15 -7.97
CA GLY A 18 2.22 -8.55 -8.52
C GLY A 18 2.17 -8.36 -10.04
N LEU A 19 1.65 -9.34 -10.77
CA LEU A 19 1.58 -9.30 -12.24
C LEU A 19 0.60 -8.22 -12.74
N SER A 20 -0.49 -7.97 -12.00
CA SER A 20 -1.43 -6.87 -12.30
C SER A 20 -0.77 -5.49 -12.25
N ALA A 21 0.04 -5.23 -11.21
CA ALA A 21 0.79 -3.98 -11.09
C ALA A 21 1.89 -3.89 -12.17
N TYR A 22 2.55 -5.00 -12.48
CA TYR A 22 3.61 -5.06 -13.49
C TYR A 22 3.11 -4.72 -14.90
N ILE A 23 1.93 -5.22 -15.30
CA ILE A 23 1.35 -4.89 -16.61
C ILE A 23 1.07 -3.38 -16.72
N LEU A 24 0.51 -2.76 -15.67
CA LEU A 24 0.25 -1.31 -15.66
C LEU A 24 1.54 -0.48 -15.69
N LEU A 25 2.62 -1.00 -15.11
CA LEU A 25 3.94 -0.40 -15.17
C LEU A 25 4.52 -0.46 -16.59
N LEU A 26 4.37 -1.59 -17.30
CA LEU A 26 4.81 -1.73 -18.69
C LEU A 26 4.08 -0.79 -19.65
N THR A 27 2.80 -0.50 -19.39
CA THR A 27 2.02 0.46 -20.20
C THR A 27 2.25 1.92 -19.81
N GLY A 28 3.07 2.18 -18.78
CA GLY A 28 3.31 3.52 -18.25
C GLY A 28 2.11 4.16 -17.56
N GLN A 29 1.07 3.39 -17.26
CA GLN A 29 -0.16 3.88 -16.60
C GLN A 29 0.01 3.99 -15.07
N LEU A 30 1.00 3.30 -14.50
CA LEU A 30 1.29 3.31 -13.07
C LEU A 30 2.45 4.25 -12.73
N SER A 31 2.21 5.21 -11.85
CA SER A 31 3.28 6.04 -11.27
C SER A 31 3.88 5.38 -10.03
N LEU A 32 5.21 5.25 -9.99
CA LEU A 32 5.92 4.75 -8.80
C LEU A 32 5.77 5.67 -7.58
N ALA A 33 5.52 6.97 -7.81
CA ALA A 33 5.25 7.92 -6.73
C ALA A 33 3.97 7.56 -5.96
N GLN A 34 2.93 7.07 -6.66
CA GLN A 34 1.67 6.65 -6.04
C GLN A 34 1.89 5.49 -5.05
N VAL A 35 2.71 4.50 -5.44
CA VAL A 35 3.04 3.35 -4.57
C VAL A 35 3.81 3.82 -3.33
N GLY A 36 4.71 4.79 -3.48
CA GLY A 36 5.43 5.40 -2.37
C GLY A 36 4.51 6.08 -1.35
N PHE A 37 3.60 6.94 -1.81
CA PHE A 37 2.65 7.62 -0.91
C PHE A 37 1.64 6.64 -0.28
N PHE A 38 1.22 5.63 -1.03
CA PHE A 38 0.39 4.55 -0.49
C PHE A 38 1.09 3.81 0.65
N ALA A 39 2.38 3.49 0.51
CA ALA A 39 3.16 2.83 1.56
C ALA A 39 3.27 3.68 2.85
N ILE A 40 3.47 4.99 2.72
CA ILE A 40 3.51 5.92 3.87
C ILE A 40 2.18 5.89 4.63
N GLY A 41 1.06 6.08 3.92
CA GLY A 41 -0.27 6.10 4.54
C GLY A 41 -0.64 4.76 5.18
N ALA A 42 -0.31 3.64 4.52
CA ALA A 42 -0.55 2.29 5.02
C ALA A 42 0.26 2.00 6.29
N TYR A 43 1.54 2.39 6.34
CA TYR A 43 2.38 2.20 7.52
C TYR A 43 1.87 3.01 8.73
N VAL A 44 1.52 4.28 8.52
CA VAL A 44 0.97 5.15 9.58
C VAL A 44 -0.37 4.61 10.11
N SER A 45 -1.25 4.18 9.21
CA SER A 45 -2.54 3.58 9.62
C SER A 45 -2.33 2.24 10.33
N GLY A 46 -1.38 1.44 9.86
CA GLY A 46 -1.05 0.12 10.42
C GLY A 46 -0.43 0.23 11.81
N ILE A 47 0.52 1.13 12.02
CA ILE A 47 1.15 1.29 13.34
C ILE A 47 0.15 1.82 14.38
N LEU A 48 -0.75 2.73 13.99
CA LEU A 48 -1.80 3.26 14.86
C LEU A 48 -2.83 2.20 15.26
N THR A 49 -3.20 1.31 14.33
CA THR A 49 -4.18 0.27 14.61
C THR A 49 -3.59 -0.95 15.32
N VAL A 50 -2.34 -1.33 15.02
CA VAL A 50 -1.71 -2.54 15.56
C VAL A 50 -0.96 -2.30 16.87
N ILE A 51 -0.20 -1.20 16.99
CA ILE A 51 0.63 -0.94 18.18
C ILE A 51 -0.12 -0.05 19.18
N PHE A 52 -0.77 1.00 18.67
CA PHE A 52 -1.48 1.94 19.53
C PHE A 52 -2.95 1.54 19.78
N GLU A 53 -3.43 0.47 19.14
CA GLU A 53 -4.80 -0.06 19.27
C GLU A 53 -5.90 0.99 18.98
N TYR A 54 -5.58 2.01 18.17
CA TYR A 54 -6.57 3.00 17.75
C TYR A 54 -7.58 2.38 16.79
N HIS A 55 -8.80 2.91 16.80
CA HIS A 55 -9.81 2.52 15.84
C HIS A 55 -9.34 2.82 14.39
N ILE A 56 -9.80 2.01 13.43
CA ILE A 56 -9.32 2.10 12.04
C ILE A 56 -9.61 3.46 11.39
N VAL A 57 -10.74 4.10 11.76
CA VAL A 57 -11.17 5.39 11.19
C VAL A 57 -10.16 6.52 11.49
N PRO A 58 -9.80 6.82 12.76
CA PRO A 58 -8.77 7.81 13.04
C PRO A 58 -7.39 7.40 12.54
N GLY A 59 -7.06 6.10 12.52
CA GLY A 59 -5.81 5.60 11.94
C GLY A 59 -5.67 5.92 10.45
N LEU A 60 -6.72 5.69 9.67
CA LEU A 60 -6.79 6.04 8.24
C LEU A 60 -6.70 7.55 8.02
N PHE A 61 -7.37 8.35 8.85
CA PHE A 61 -7.32 9.81 8.73
C PHE A 61 -5.90 10.34 8.98
N ALA A 62 -5.22 9.83 10.01
CA ALA A 62 -3.83 10.16 10.28
C ALA A 62 -2.91 9.70 9.14
N GLY A 63 -3.11 8.50 8.59
CA GLY A 63 -2.37 8.01 7.42
C GLY A 63 -2.55 8.90 6.18
N ALA A 64 -3.78 9.37 5.93
CA ALA A 64 -4.08 10.29 4.84
C ALA A 64 -3.40 11.65 5.03
N LEU A 65 -3.40 12.20 6.26
CA LEU A 65 -2.72 13.46 6.57
C LEU A 65 -1.21 13.36 6.38
N VAL A 66 -0.58 12.30 6.90
CA VAL A 66 0.87 12.11 6.77
C VAL A 66 1.27 11.87 5.31
N GLY A 67 0.53 11.01 4.59
CA GLY A 67 0.77 10.76 3.17
C GLY A 67 0.60 12.04 2.33
N GLY A 68 -0.46 12.82 2.59
CA GLY A 68 -0.71 14.10 1.93
C GLY A 68 0.35 15.16 2.24
N PHE A 69 0.85 15.21 3.47
CA PHE A 69 1.94 16.10 3.87
C PHE A 69 3.22 15.81 3.08
N PHE A 70 3.64 14.54 2.98
CA PHE A 70 4.81 14.18 2.18
C PHE A 70 4.58 14.38 0.68
N ALA A 71 3.37 14.11 0.18
CA ALA A 71 3.01 14.38 -1.21
C ALA A 71 3.10 15.88 -1.54
N PHE A 72 2.64 16.74 -0.64
CA PHE A 72 2.77 18.19 -0.77
C PHE A 72 4.24 18.64 -0.81
N LEU A 73 5.07 18.12 0.10
CA LEU A 73 6.51 18.45 0.13
C LEU A 73 7.26 18.01 -1.12
N VAL A 74 6.94 16.83 -1.66
CA VAL A 74 7.60 16.28 -2.86
C VAL A 74 7.05 16.90 -4.15
N GLY A 75 5.78 17.30 -4.16
CA GLY A 75 5.16 17.98 -5.31
C GLY A 75 5.63 19.43 -5.50
N PHE A 76 6.25 20.03 -4.48
CA PHE A 76 6.90 21.34 -4.55
C PHE A 76 8.41 21.17 -4.82
N PRO A 77 9.04 21.74 -5.87
CA PRO A 77 8.53 22.48 -7.03
C PRO A 77 8.71 21.70 -8.36
N ALA A 78 7.58 21.45 -9.04
CA ALA A 78 7.51 21.33 -10.49
C ALA A 78 7.24 22.69 -11.14
#